data_AF-A0A917NF71-F1
#
_entry.id   AF-A0A917NF71-F1
#
_cell.length_a   1.000
_cell.length_b   1.000
_cell.length_c   1.000
_cell.angle_alpha   90.00
_cell.angle_beta   90.00
_cell.angle_gamma   90.00
#
_symmetry.space_group_name_H-M   'P 1'
#
loop_
_entity.id
_entity.type
_entity.pdbx_description
1 polymer ?
#
loop_
_entity_poly.entity_id
_entity_poly.type
_entity_poly.pdbx_seq_one_letter_code
_entity_poly.pdbx_strand_id
1 'polypeptide(L)'
;MDHLHSGPPPEDTARALADIGSAVVRALAGRQSLSFTAASTLARLEREGPSRLTALAAAESVTQPSMTQLVQRLESRGLVERIGDPDDGRVTLIAVTGAGRDELAARRRARDARLADLMTTLSEEEQQALGAAVRTALPLVQRMIRAGEQPQRTGDLTTGSAR
;
A
#
# COMPACT_ATOMS: atom_id res chain seq x y z
N MET A 1 -35.95 -1.97 -29.04
CA MET A 1 -35.18 -3.20 -28.73
C MET A 1 -33.80 -2.74 -28.29
N ASP A 2 -33.70 -2.15 -27.10
CA ASP A 2 -32.43 -1.67 -26.51
C ASP A 2 -32.10 -2.56 -25.33
N HIS A 3 -31.29 -3.59 -25.57
CA HIS A 3 -30.64 -4.32 -24.48
C HIS A 3 -29.42 -3.50 -24.06
N LEU A 4 -29.63 -2.62 -23.07
CA LEU A 4 -28.54 -1.95 -22.37
C LEU A 4 -27.49 -3.00 -21.95
N HIS A 5 -26.32 -2.85 -22.53
CA HIS A 5 -25.07 -3.50 -22.13
C HIS A 5 -24.62 -2.95 -20.78
N SER A 6 -25.45 -3.09 -19.74
CA SER A 6 -25.04 -2.77 -18.38
C SER A 6 -24.03 -3.83 -17.98
N GLY A 7 -22.75 -3.43 -17.92
CA GLY A 7 -21.68 -4.26 -17.38
C GLY A 7 -22.02 -4.77 -15.97
N PRO A 8 -21.20 -5.67 -15.42
CA PRO A 8 -21.43 -6.21 -14.08
C PRO A 8 -21.64 -5.07 -13.08
N PRO A 9 -22.57 -5.22 -12.13
CA PRO A 9 -22.82 -4.18 -11.14
C PRO A 9 -21.53 -3.86 -10.38
N PRO A 10 -21.34 -2.61 -9.91
CA PRO A 10 -20.12 -2.19 -9.24
C PRO A 10 -19.72 -3.09 -8.06
N GLU A 11 -20.69 -3.64 -7.33
CA GLU A 11 -20.47 -4.53 -6.20
C GLU A 11 -19.80 -5.86 -6.60
N ASP A 12 -20.18 -6.44 -7.72
CA ASP A 12 -19.58 -7.68 -8.23
C ASP A 12 -18.14 -7.43 -8.68
N THR A 13 -17.89 -6.29 -9.33
CA THR A 13 -16.54 -5.87 -9.72
C THR A 13 -15.67 -5.63 -8.48
N ALA A 14 -16.21 -5.01 -7.43
CA ALA A 14 -15.50 -4.79 -6.17
C ALA A 14 -15.16 -6.11 -5.47
N ARG A 15 -16.09 -7.08 -5.45
CA ARG A 15 -15.84 -8.42 -4.89
C ARG A 15 -14.75 -9.15 -5.66
N ALA A 16 -14.84 -9.18 -7.00
CA ALA A 16 -13.81 -9.81 -7.83
C ALA A 16 -12.43 -9.18 -7.63
N LEU A 17 -12.34 -7.85 -7.50
CA LEU A 17 -11.10 -7.16 -7.17
C LEU A 17 -10.54 -7.57 -5.80
N ALA A 18 -11.40 -7.68 -4.78
CA ALA A 18 -11.00 -8.11 -3.45
C ALA A 18 -10.52 -9.57 -3.44
N ASP A 19 -11.20 -10.45 -4.18
CA ASP A 19 -10.83 -11.86 -4.30
C ASP A 19 -9.49 -12.03 -5.01
N ILE A 20 -9.26 -11.30 -6.11
CA ILE A 20 -7.96 -11.26 -6.80
C ILE A 20 -6.87 -10.78 -5.83
N GLY A 21 -7.12 -9.68 -5.11
CA GLY A 21 -6.17 -9.14 -4.13
C GLY A 21 -5.80 -10.15 -3.03
N SER A 22 -6.81 -10.80 -2.45
CA SER A 22 -6.65 -11.83 -1.41
C SER A 22 -5.88 -13.05 -1.91
N ALA A 23 -6.19 -13.53 -3.12
CA ALA A 23 -5.50 -14.66 -3.74
C ALA A 23 -4.02 -14.34 -3.99
N VAL A 24 -3.73 -13.16 -4.55
CA VAL A 24 -2.36 -12.69 -4.78
C VAL A 24 -1.58 -12.55 -3.48
N VAL A 25 -2.16 -11.91 -2.45
CA VAL A 25 -1.52 -11.77 -1.12
C VAL A 25 -1.18 -13.14 -0.54
N ARG A 26 -2.10 -14.10 -0.61
CA ARG A 26 -1.90 -15.46 -0.09
C ARG A 26 -0.81 -16.21 -0.85
N ALA A 27 -0.78 -16.11 -2.18
CA ALA A 27 0.24 -16.75 -3.01
C ALA A 27 1.66 -16.19 -2.74
N LEU A 28 1.74 -14.94 -2.28
CA LEU A 28 2.99 -14.24 -2.01
C LEU A 28 3.40 -14.26 -0.52
N ALA A 29 2.54 -14.76 0.37
CA ALA A 29 2.81 -14.85 1.80
C ALA A 29 3.83 -15.98 2.09
N GLY A 30 5.12 -15.70 1.86
CA GLY A 30 6.23 -16.58 2.23
C GLY A 30 6.55 -16.55 3.73
N ARG A 31 6.96 -17.70 4.29
CA ARG A 31 7.18 -17.95 5.74
C ARG A 31 8.29 -17.13 6.42
N GLN A 32 9.09 -16.35 5.67
CA GLN A 32 10.23 -15.58 6.21
C GLN A 32 10.19 -14.08 5.86
N SER A 33 9.04 -13.59 5.42
CA SER A 33 8.92 -12.24 4.88
C SER A 33 8.38 -11.26 5.95
N LEU A 34 8.76 -9.98 5.92
CA LEU A 34 8.12 -8.89 6.69
C LEU A 34 6.59 -9.05 6.73
N SER A 35 5.96 -8.71 7.86
CA SER A 35 4.50 -8.62 7.87
C SER A 35 4.02 -7.55 6.87
N PHE A 36 2.76 -7.65 6.43
CA PHE A 36 2.16 -6.66 5.53
C PHE A 36 2.33 -5.23 6.07
N THR A 37 1.97 -5.00 7.33
CA THR A 37 2.11 -3.69 7.99
C THR A 37 3.56 -3.22 8.03
N ALA A 38 4.53 -4.11 8.25
CA ALA A 38 5.94 -3.74 8.29
C ALA A 38 6.47 -3.35 6.90
N ALA A 39 6.11 -4.09 5.85
CA ALA A 39 6.44 -3.74 4.48
C ALA A 39 5.75 -2.44 4.03
N SER A 40 4.47 -2.24 4.40
CA SER A 40 3.71 -1.02 4.13
C SER A 40 4.34 0.20 4.81
N THR A 41 4.69 0.08 6.10
CA THR A 41 5.38 1.14 6.86
C THR A 41 6.70 1.55 6.21
N LEU A 42 7.54 0.58 5.84
CA LEU A 42 8.80 0.86 5.13
C LEU A 42 8.57 1.53 3.78
N ALA A 43 7.61 1.04 2.99
CA ALA A 43 7.30 1.60 1.67
C ALA A 43 6.75 3.03 1.77
N ARG A 44 5.99 3.32 2.83
CA ARG A 44 5.52 4.67 3.14
C ARG A 44 6.69 5.59 3.46
N LEU A 45 7.59 5.19 4.35
CA LEU A 45 8.80 5.96 4.69
C LEU A 45 9.71 6.19 3.47
N GLU A 46 9.83 5.21 2.57
CA GLU A 46 10.58 5.34 1.29
C GLU A 46 9.94 6.38 0.36
N ARG A 47 8.61 6.43 0.28
CA ARG A 47 7.87 7.31 -0.65
C ARG A 47 7.65 8.72 -0.11
N GLU A 48 7.31 8.85 1.17
CA GLU A 48 6.83 10.08 1.81
C GLU A 48 7.90 10.73 2.69
N GLY A 49 9.00 10.02 2.97
CA GLY A 49 10.08 10.50 3.81
C GLY A 49 9.87 10.25 5.32
N PRO A 50 10.77 10.80 6.17
CA PRO A 50 10.72 10.57 7.61
C PRO A 50 9.40 11.01 8.23
N SER A 51 8.84 10.19 9.12
CA SER A 51 7.51 10.41 9.68
C SER A 51 7.46 10.20 11.19
N ARG A 52 6.54 10.92 11.86
CA ARG A 52 6.26 10.70 13.28
C ARG A 52 5.60 9.34 13.49
N LEU A 53 5.91 8.70 14.62
CA LEU A 53 5.37 7.39 14.97
C LEU A 53 3.82 7.38 15.07
N THR A 54 3.23 8.47 15.53
CA THR A 54 1.77 8.66 15.59
C THR A 54 1.14 8.73 14.21
N ALA A 55 1.80 9.41 13.26
CA ALA A 55 1.34 9.49 11.88
C ALA A 55 1.42 8.11 11.20
N LEU A 56 2.49 7.35 11.44
CA LEU A 56 2.60 5.97 10.96
C LEU A 56 1.49 5.09 11.55
N ALA A 57 1.22 5.18 12.85
CA ALA A 57 0.16 4.38 13.49
C ALA A 57 -1.22 4.65 12.85
N ALA A 58 -1.56 5.93 12.65
CA ALA A 58 -2.81 6.33 12.01
C ALA A 58 -2.88 5.86 10.54
N ALA A 59 -1.79 6.04 9.79
CA ALA A 59 -1.74 5.70 8.37
C ALA A 59 -1.81 4.19 8.10
N GLU A 60 -1.32 3.38 9.03
CA GLU A 60 -1.36 1.92 8.95
C GLU A 60 -2.55 1.32 9.71
N SER A 61 -3.46 2.15 10.24
CA SER A 61 -4.64 1.74 11.00
C SER A 61 -4.33 0.78 12.17
N VAL A 62 -3.24 1.03 12.89
CA VAL A 62 -2.83 0.26 14.07
C VAL A 62 -2.70 1.15 15.30
N THR A 63 -2.74 0.53 16.48
CA THR A 63 -2.54 1.28 17.73
C THR A 63 -1.10 1.77 17.86
N GLN A 64 -0.90 2.88 18.58
CA GLN A 64 0.43 3.42 18.83
C GLN A 64 1.39 2.43 19.51
N PRO A 65 0.98 1.65 20.54
CA PRO A 65 1.84 0.62 21.12
C PRO A 65 2.25 -0.46 20.10
N SER A 66 1.33 -0.88 19.23
CA SER A 66 1.64 -1.85 18.16
C SER A 66 2.63 -1.28 17.15
N MET A 67 2.47 -0.01 16.77
CA MET A 67 3.41 0.68 15.89
C MET A 67 4.79 0.82 16.54
N THR A 68 4.87 1.15 17.83
CA THR A 68 6.14 1.18 18.57
C THR A 68 6.87 -0.14 18.51
N GLN A 69 6.19 -1.26 18.79
CA GLN A 69 6.80 -2.59 18.72
C GLN A 69 7.24 -2.94 17.28
N LEU A 70 6.46 -2.53 16.28
CA LEU A 70 6.81 -2.74 14.88
C LEU A 70 8.08 -1.97 14.50
N VAL A 71 8.15 -0.69 14.84
CA VAL A 71 9.33 0.16 14.58
C VAL A 71 10.56 -0.38 15.31
N GLN A 72 10.43 -0.81 16.56
CA GLN A 72 11.54 -1.43 17.31
C GLN A 72 12.08 -2.68 16.60
N ARG A 73 11.21 -3.52 16.03
CA ARG A 73 11.64 -4.70 15.25
C ARG A 73 12.27 -4.34 13.90
N LEU A 74 11.85 -3.24 13.28
CA LEU A 74 12.47 -2.75 12.05
C LEU A 74 13.84 -2.14 12.34
N GLU A 75 13.96 -1.41 13.44
CA GLU A 75 15.18 -0.78 13.92
C GLU A 75 16.22 -1.83 14.35
N SER A 76 15.82 -2.88 15.07
CA SER A 76 16.71 -3.99 15.42
C SER A 76 17.23 -4.78 14.21
N ARG A 77 16.51 -4.71 13.08
CA ARG A 77 16.95 -5.26 11.78
C ARG A 77 17.74 -4.26 10.93
N GLY A 78 17.97 -3.04 11.42
CA GLY A 78 18.66 -1.97 10.71
C GLY A 78 17.89 -1.40 9.52
N LEU A 79 16.57 -1.63 9.42
CA LEU A 79 15.74 -1.21 8.28
C LEU A 79 15.19 0.21 8.43
N VAL A 80 15.08 0.69 9.67
CA VAL A 80 14.72 2.07 9.99
C VAL A 80 15.67 2.62 11.05
N GLU A 81 15.70 3.93 11.17
CA GLU A 81 16.42 4.65 12.21
C GLU A 81 15.57 5.79 12.76
N ARG A 82 15.88 6.19 13.99
CA ARG A 82 15.30 7.36 14.65
C ARG A 82 16.20 8.57 14.43
N ILE A 83 15.65 9.62 13.84
CA ILE A 83 16.35 10.89 13.63
C ILE A 83 15.64 12.00 14.40
N GLY A 84 16.40 13.01 14.83
CA GLY A 84 15.80 14.24 15.36
C GLY A 84 15.05 14.99 14.25
N ASP A 85 13.95 15.62 14.61
CA ASP A 85 13.26 16.56 13.72
C ASP A 85 14.12 17.83 13.59
N PRO A 86 14.52 18.25 12.37
CA PRO A 86 15.34 19.44 12.16
C PRO A 86 14.68 20.73 12.69
N ASP A 87 13.35 20.75 12.74
CA ASP A 87 12.58 21.93 13.14
C ASP A 87 12.22 21.93 14.64
N ASP A 88 12.21 20.74 15.29
CA ASP A 88 12.02 20.61 16.74
C ASP A 88 12.83 19.42 17.29
N GLY A 89 14.01 19.68 17.85
CA GLY A 89 14.89 18.65 18.40
C GLY A 89 14.29 17.79 19.54
N ARG A 90 13.09 18.12 20.04
CA ARG A 90 12.34 17.28 21.00
C ARG A 90 11.51 16.21 20.30
N VAL A 91 11.30 16.32 19.00
CA VAL A 91 10.54 15.36 18.19
C VAL A 91 11.50 14.36 17.56
N THR A 92 11.12 13.08 17.59
CA THR A 92 11.81 12.01 16.87
C THR A 92 10.98 11.57 15.67
N LEU A 93 11.63 11.54 14.50
CA LEU A 93 11.09 10.99 13.27
C LEU A 93 11.67 9.59 13.03
N ILE A 94 10.90 8.75 12.36
CA ILE A 94 11.36 7.46 11.87
C ILE A 94 11.73 7.63 10.40
N ALA A 95 12.93 7.22 10.02
CA ALA A 95 13.42 7.26 8.64
C ALA A 95 13.79 5.86 8.16
N VAL A 96 13.62 5.58 6.86
CA VAL A 96 14.08 4.33 6.25
C VAL A 96 15.58 4.41 5.93
N THR A 97 16.33 3.38 6.30
CA THR A 97 17.78 3.30 6.04
C THR A 97 18.06 2.82 4.61
N GLY A 98 19.34 2.79 4.21
CA GLY A 98 19.77 2.12 2.97
C GLY A 98 19.37 0.63 2.94
N ALA A 99 19.65 -0.09 4.04
CA ALA A 99 19.27 -1.50 4.16
C ALA A 99 17.74 -1.71 4.10
N GLY A 100 16.96 -0.78 4.65
CA GLY A 100 15.49 -0.79 4.52
C GLY A 100 15.01 -0.68 3.07
N ARG A 101 15.64 0.19 2.27
CA ARG A 101 15.35 0.32 0.82
C ARG A 101 15.76 -0.92 0.04
N ASP A 102 16.92 -1.50 0.36
CA ASP A 102 17.41 -2.72 -0.28
C ASP A 102 16.52 -3.92 0.02
N GLU A 103 16.05 -4.06 1.25
CA GLU A 103 15.07 -5.08 1.66
C GLU A 103 13.76 -4.93 0.87
N LEU A 104 13.23 -3.70 0.75
CA LEU A 104 12.04 -3.44 -0.07
C LEU A 104 12.27 -3.81 -1.54
N ALA A 105 13.42 -3.45 -2.10
CA ALA A 105 13.77 -3.79 -3.48
C ALA A 105 13.90 -5.31 -3.70
N ALA A 106 14.56 -6.02 -2.78
CA ALA A 106 14.68 -7.48 -2.80
C ALA A 106 13.30 -8.14 -2.70
N ARG A 107 12.43 -7.61 -1.85
CA ARG A 107 11.05 -8.07 -1.68
C ARG A 107 10.21 -7.88 -2.93
N ARG A 108 10.34 -6.72 -3.60
CA ARG A 108 9.70 -6.45 -4.91
C ARG A 108 10.17 -7.46 -5.96
N ARG A 109 11.48 -7.68 -6.10
CA ARG A 109 12.05 -8.67 -7.03
C ARG A 109 11.56 -10.09 -6.76
N ALA A 110 11.56 -10.52 -5.49
CA ALA A 110 11.08 -11.85 -5.10
C ALA A 110 9.59 -12.03 -5.42
N ARG A 111 8.78 -10.99 -5.18
CA ARG A 111 7.36 -10.98 -5.55
C ARG A 111 7.17 -11.14 -7.05
N ASP A 112 7.88 -10.34 -7.83
CA ASP A 112 7.74 -10.32 -9.29
C ASP A 112 8.19 -11.65 -9.90
N ALA A 113 9.31 -12.21 -9.43
CA ALA A 113 9.78 -13.53 -9.84
C ALA A 113 8.76 -14.64 -9.50
N ARG A 114 8.18 -14.61 -8.29
CA ARG A 114 7.17 -15.61 -7.89
C ARG A 114 5.90 -15.51 -8.73
N LEU A 115 5.46 -14.29 -9.06
CA LEU A 115 4.28 -14.10 -9.88
C LEU A 115 4.55 -14.51 -11.34
N ALA A 116 5.74 -14.22 -11.87
CA ALA A 116 6.16 -14.69 -13.19
C ALA A 116 6.19 -16.22 -13.28
N ASP A 117 6.69 -16.89 -12.25
CA ASP A 117 6.67 -18.36 -12.14
C ASP A 117 5.24 -18.92 -12.10
N LEU A 118 4.32 -18.29 -11.35
CA LEU A 118 2.90 -18.66 -11.39
C LEU A 118 2.27 -18.44 -12.77
N MET A 119 2.76 -17.48 -13.55
CA MET A 119 2.23 -17.26 -14.89
C MET A 119 2.54 -18.39 -15.87
N THR A 120 3.61 -19.15 -15.64
CA THR A 120 3.96 -20.27 -16.50
C THR A 120 3.01 -21.47 -16.33
N THR A 121 2.12 -21.44 -15.34
CA THR A 121 1.08 -22.47 -15.20
C THR A 121 -0.12 -22.22 -16.12
N LEU A 122 -0.20 -21.06 -16.76
CA LEU A 122 -1.25 -20.71 -17.71
C LEU A 122 -0.78 -20.94 -19.15
N SER A 123 -1.73 -21.25 -20.04
CA SER A 123 -1.50 -21.26 -21.48
C SER A 123 -1.14 -19.86 -22.00
N GLU A 124 -0.53 -19.79 -23.19
CA GLU A 124 -0.16 -18.51 -23.81
C GLU A 124 -1.37 -17.59 -24.02
N GLU A 125 -2.53 -18.15 -24.40
CA GLU A 125 -3.77 -17.41 -24.58
C GLU A 125 -4.27 -16.80 -23.25
N GLU A 126 -4.24 -17.57 -22.16
CA GLU A 126 -4.61 -17.10 -20.82
C GLU A 126 -3.64 -16.03 -20.31
N GLN A 127 -2.33 -16.18 -20.55
CA GLN A 127 -1.32 -15.16 -20.20
C GLN A 127 -1.58 -13.85 -20.96
N GLN A 128 -1.90 -13.92 -22.25
CA GLN A 128 -2.25 -12.75 -23.05
C GLN A 128 -3.52 -12.07 -22.56
N ALA A 129 -4.56 -12.86 -22.27
CA ALA A 129 -5.84 -12.36 -21.75
C ALA A 129 -5.66 -11.66 -20.40
N LEU A 130 -4.98 -12.31 -19.44
CA LEU A 130 -4.71 -11.72 -18.13
C LEU A 130 -3.84 -10.46 -18.26
N GLY A 131 -2.82 -10.50 -19.10
CA GLY A 131 -1.95 -9.35 -19.36
C GLY A 131 -2.74 -8.15 -19.91
N ALA A 132 -3.67 -8.36 -20.84
CA ALA A 132 -4.53 -7.31 -21.36
C ALA A 132 -5.51 -6.76 -20.31
N ALA A 133 -6.10 -7.64 -19.50
CA ALA A 133 -7.01 -7.26 -18.43
C ALA A 133 -6.29 -6.39 -17.38
N VAL A 134 -5.10 -6.80 -16.92
CA VAL A 134 -4.31 -6.05 -15.93
C VAL A 134 -3.86 -4.70 -16.47
N ARG A 135 -3.39 -4.63 -17.74
CA ARG A 135 -3.00 -3.35 -18.37
C ARG A 135 -4.15 -2.34 -18.40
N THR A 136 -5.37 -2.81 -18.59
CA THR A 136 -6.57 -1.97 -18.59
C THR A 136 -7.02 -1.62 -17.17
N ALA A 137 -7.07 -2.59 -16.26
CA ALA A 137 -7.63 -2.44 -14.91
C ALA A 137 -6.73 -1.64 -13.95
N LEU A 138 -5.41 -1.83 -14.03
CA LEU A 138 -4.45 -1.22 -13.09
C LEU A 138 -4.58 0.32 -12.97
N PRO A 139 -4.57 1.12 -14.07
CA PRO A 139 -4.71 2.57 -13.95
C PRO A 139 -6.07 2.99 -13.37
N LEU A 140 -7.13 2.21 -13.61
CA LEU A 140 -8.46 2.47 -13.07
C LEU A 140 -8.51 2.23 -11.56
N VAL A 141 -7.95 1.12 -11.10
CA VAL A 141 -7.84 0.79 -9.67
C VAL A 141 -6.98 1.83 -8.95
N GLN A 142 -5.86 2.26 -9.53
CA GLN A 142 -5.03 3.30 -8.93
C GLN A 142 -5.75 4.65 -8.82
N ARG A 143 -6.54 5.03 -9.84
CA ARG A 143 -7.36 6.25 -9.80
C ARG A 143 -8.45 6.15 -8.73
N MET A 144 -9.09 5.00 -8.61
CA MET A 144 -10.12 4.72 -7.60
C MET A 144 -9.55 4.86 -6.18
N ILE A 145 -8.39 4.24 -5.91
CA ILE A 145 -7.73 4.32 -4.60
C ILE A 145 -7.35 5.76 -4.27
N ARG A 146 -6.70 6.47 -5.20
CA ARG A 146 -6.31 7.88 -5.01
C ARG A 146 -7.52 8.79 -4.73
N ALA A 147 -8.66 8.55 -5.38
CA ALA A 147 -9.88 9.31 -5.16
C ALA A 147 -10.50 9.06 -3.77
N GLY A 148 -10.32 7.85 -3.20
CA GLY A 148 -10.75 7.54 -1.85
C GLY A 148 -9.82 8.12 -0.75
N GLU A 149 -8.54 8.33 -1.05
CA GLU A 149 -7.56 8.92 -0.13
C GLU A 149 -7.66 10.45 -0.02
N GLN A 150 -8.24 11.12 -1.02
CA GLN A 150 -8.50 12.55 -0.95
C GLN A 150 -9.78 12.78 -0.14
N PRO A 151 -9.71 13.33 1.10
CA PRO A 151 -10.92 13.73 1.80
C PRO A 151 -11.66 14.72 0.92
N GLN A 152 -12.98 14.51 0.76
CA GLN A 152 -13.87 15.53 0.22
C GLN A 152 -13.54 16.83 0.98
N ARG A 153 -12.89 17.79 0.30
CA ARG A 153 -12.85 19.17 0.77
C ARG A 153 -14.26 19.70 0.63
N THR A 154 -15.16 19.23 1.49
CA THR A 154 -16.47 19.78 1.68
C THR A 154 -16.24 21.22 2.11
N GLY A 155 -16.60 22.13 1.22
CA GLY A 155 -16.58 23.55 1.49
C GLY A 155 -17.50 23.81 2.68
N ASP A 156 -16.88 24.02 3.83
CA ASP A 156 -17.47 24.80 4.91
C ASP A 156 -16.69 26.11 4.97
N LEU A 157 -16.90 26.93 3.93
CA LEU A 157 -16.58 28.34 4.00
C LEU A 157 -17.75 29.05 4.70
N THR A 158 -17.55 29.24 6.00
CA THR A 158 -17.90 30.46 6.73
C THR A 158 -19.37 30.64 7.10
N THR A 159 -19.80 29.90 8.12
CA THR A 159 -20.64 30.47 9.16
C THR A 159 -19.77 31.45 9.98
N GLY A 160 -20.09 32.75 9.95
CA GLY A 160 -19.79 33.68 11.04
C GLY A 160 -18.67 34.70 10.86
N SER A 161 -19.04 35.93 10.49
CA SER A 161 -18.56 37.16 11.13
C SER A 161 -19.54 38.29 10.79
N ALA A 162 -20.48 38.60 11.68
CA ALA A 162 -20.39 39.74 12.60
C ALA A 162 -20.52 41.11 11.91
N ARG A 163 -21.75 41.64 11.89
CA ARG A 163 -22.12 42.96 12.43
C ARG A 163 -23.63 43.12 12.51
#